data_AF-A0A921HMS2-F1
#
_entry.id   AF-A0A921HMS2-F1
#
_cell.length_a   1.000
_cell.length_b   1.000
_cell.length_c   1.000
_cell.angle_alpha   90.00
_cell.angle_beta   90.00
_cell.angle_gamma   90.00
#
_symmetry.space_group_name_H-M   'P 1'
#
loop_
_entity.id
_entity.type
_entity.pdbx_description
1 polymer ?
#
loop_
_entity_poly.entity_id
_entity_poly.type
_entity_poly.pdbx_seq_one_letter_code
_entity_poly.pdbx_strand_id
1 'polypeptide(L)' 'MADKRIEYMCTYCGKKEIRNTSMGRPLPGKCPRKPGNKPHTWTVNRHLN' A
#
# COMPACT_ATOMS: atom_id res chain seq x y z
N MET A 1 -6.17 -23.08 -2.91
CA MET A 1 -5.95 -22.04 -1.89
C MET A 1 -6.10 -20.69 -2.57
N ALA A 2 -7.19 -19.96 -2.33
CA ALA A 2 -7.39 -18.65 -2.95
C ALA A 2 -6.29 -17.71 -2.48
N ASP A 3 -5.45 -17.24 -3.41
CA ASP A 3 -4.40 -16.26 -3.15
C ASP A 3 -5.06 -14.92 -2.85
N LYS A 4 -5.46 -14.72 -1.59
CA LYS A 4 -6.07 -13.48 -1.15
C LYS A 4 -5.03 -12.38 -1.29
N ARG A 5 -5.31 -11.42 -2.16
CA ARG A 5 -4.49 -10.23 -2.39
C ARG A 5 -5.17 -9.04 -1.75
N ILE A 6 -4.38 -8.08 -1.30
CA ILE A 6 -4.84 -6.80 -0.81
C ILE A 6 -4.19 -5.73 -1.66
N GLU A 7 -5.02 -4.86 -2.24
CA GLU A 7 -4.55 -3.64 -2.84
C GLU A 7 -4.44 -2.58 -1.74
N TYR A 8 -3.22 -2.13 -1.48
CA TYR A 8 -2.95 -1.02 -0.59
C TYR A 8 -2.86 0.27 -1.40
N MET A 9 -3.31 1.38 -0.82
CA MET A 9 -3.19 2.70 -1.40
C MET A 9 -2.55 3.67 -0.41
N CYS A 10 -1.64 4.51 -0.89
CA CYS A 10 -1.13 5.62 -0.10
C CYS A 10 -2.16 6.73 -0.02
N THR A 11 -2.59 7.12 1.18
CA THR A 11 -3.62 8.16 1.37
C THR A 11 -3.18 9.56 0.92
N TYR A 12 -1.87 9.81 0.79
CA TYR A 12 -1.33 11.12 0.43
C TYR A 12 -1.08 11.26 -1.07
N CYS A 13 -0.35 10.32 -1.67
CA CYS A 13 0.02 10.39 -3.09
C CYS A 13 -0.86 9.52 -3.99
N GLY A 14 -1.76 8.69 -3.45
CA GLY A 14 -2.62 7.80 -4.23
C GLY A 14 -1.90 6.62 -4.88
N LYS A 15 -0.61 6.38 -4.56
CA LYS A 15 0.14 5.22 -5.07
C LYS A 15 -0.58 3.95 -4.64
N LYS A 16 -0.74 2.97 -5.54
CA LYS A 16 -1.37 1.68 -5.24
C LYS A 16 -0.35 0.55 -5.38
N GLU A 17 -0.42 -0.42 -4.49
CA GLU A 17 0.47 -1.59 -4.52
C GLU A 17 -0.30 -2.83 -4.05
N ILE A 18 -0.22 -3.92 -4.82
CA ILE A 18 -0.91 -5.17 -4.52
C ILE A 18 0.07 -6.08 -3.77
N ARG A 19 -0.37 -6.61 -2.63
CA ARG A 19 0.39 -7.56 -1.82
C ARG A 19 -0.49 -8.74 -1.45
N ASN A 20 0.08 -9.93 -1.39
CA ASN A 20 -0.61 -11.09 -0.85
C ASN A 20 -0.91 -10.85 0.63
N THR A 21 -2.04 -11.35 1.13
CA THR A 21 -2.43 -11.21 2.55
C THR A 21 -1.33 -11.69 3.49
N SER A 22 -0.59 -12.72 3.08
CA SER A 22 0.49 -13.33 3.86
C SER A 22 1.77 -12.48 3.91
N MET A 23 1.95 -11.52 2.98
CA MET A 23 3.15 -10.68 2.91
C MET A 23 3.02 -9.34 3.66
N GLY A 24 1.83 -9.00 4.16
CA GLY A 24 1.62 -7.78 4.94
C GLY A 24 1.59 -6.49 4.11
N ARG A 25 1.98 -5.37 4.73
CA ARG A 25 1.91 -4.02 4.12
C ARG A 25 3.08 -3.77 3.15
N PRO A 26 2.89 -2.95 2.10
CA PRO A 26 3.96 -2.53 1.21
C PRO A 26 5.07 -1.77 1.93
N LEU A 27 6.25 -1.72 1.29
CA LEU A 27 7.36 -0.92 1.82
C LEU A 27 6.96 0.56 1.90
N PRO A 28 7.24 1.24 3.02
CA PRO A 28 6.84 2.63 3.22
C PRO A 28 7.42 3.58 2.17
N GLY A 29 8.60 3.28 1.61
CA GLY A 29 9.22 4.10 0.55
C GLY A 29 9.29 5.59 0.89
N LYS A 30 9.38 6.44 -0.13
CA LYS A 30 9.35 7.90 -0.01
C LYS A 30 8.12 8.45 -0.73
N CYS A 31 7.26 9.17 -0.01
CA CYS A 31 6.05 9.73 -0.57
C CYS A 31 6.33 11.09 -1.25
N PRO A 32 6.12 11.23 -2.58
CA PRO A 32 6.43 12.47 -3.29
C PRO A 32 5.53 13.65 -2.88
N ARG A 33 4.32 13.37 -2.36
CA ARG A 33 3.39 14.40 -1.88
C ARG A 33 3.64 14.86 -0.45
N LYS A 34 4.51 14.20 0.31
CA LYS A 34 4.78 14.62 1.69
C LYS A 34 6.07 15.44 1.75
N PRO A 35 6.05 16.63 2.37
CA PRO A 35 7.28 17.39 2.58
C PRO A 35 8.21 16.65 3.55
N GLY A 36 9.52 16.71 3.27
CA GLY A 36 10.56 16.18 4.15
C GLY A 36 10.78 14.67 4.05
N ASN A 37 10.76 14.08 2.85
CA ASN A 37 11.08 12.65 2.61
C ASN A 37 10.24 11.65 3.43
N LYS A 38 9.04 12.05 3.86
CA LYS A 38 8.22 11.20 4.71
C LYS A 38 7.73 9.96 3.94
N PRO A 39 7.56 8.82 4.64
CA PRO A 39 7.10 7.59 4.01
C PRO A 39 5.65 7.64 3.55
N HIS A 40 5.30 6.76 2.62
CA HIS A 40 3.91 6.49 2.25
C HIS A 40 3.11 6.03 3.47
N THR A 41 1.88 6.53 3.59
CA THR A 41 0.90 6.01 4.55
C THR A 41 -0.01 5.06 3.81
N TRP A 42 0.30 3.78 3.89
CA TRP A 42 -0.48 2.73 3.25
C TRP A 42 -1.76 2.43 4.03
N THR A 43 -2.89 2.53 3.36
CA THR A 43 -4.19 2.01 3.82
C THR A 43 -4.64 0.87 2.91
N VAL A 44 -5.51 0.00 3.40
CA VAL A 44 -6.17 -1.00 2.57
C VAL A 44 -7.16 -0.29 1.66
N ASN A 45 -7.00 -0.44 0.34
CA ASN A 45 -7.95 0.07 -0.64
C ASN A 45 -9.06 -0.96 -0.90
N ARG A 46 -8.69 -2.21 -1.17
CA ARG A 46 -9.64 -3.32 -1.38
C ARG A 46 -8.96 -4.68 -1.23
N HIS A 47 -9.77 -5.68 -0.89
CA HIS A 47 -9.39 -7.07 -0.92
C HIS A 47 -9.71 -7.64 -2.30
N LEU A 48 -8.72 -8.26 -2.93
CA LEU A 48 -8.81 -8.95 -4.20
C LEU A 48 -8.81 -10.44 -3.86
N ASN A 49 -9.97 -11.08 -3.96
CA ASN A 49 -10.17 -12.50 -3.69
C ASN A 49 -10.38 -13.28 -4.99
#